data_AF-A0A7C8J073-F1
#
_entry.id   AF-A0A7C8J073-F1
#
_cell.length_a   1.000
_cell.length_b   1.000
_cell.length_c   1.000
_cell.angle_alpha   90.00
_cell.angle_beta   90.00
_cell.angle_gamma   90.00
#
_symmetry.space_group_name_H-M   'P 1'
#
loop_
_entity.id
_entity.type
_entity.pdbx_description
1 polymer ?
#
loop_
_entity_poly.entity_id
_entity_poly.type
_entity_poly.pdbx_seq_one_letter_code
_entity_poly.pdbx_strand_id
1 'polypeptide(L)'
;MAPSDSIFDLIDSSIGVELEFLLCYPKANLPVKIPLRDITGSQFRPPDQAINAMIEEILRVVDNAVDSLGRGGGDYVLTRESRAPEDIHLLRYRGWETRPATNYYFPSEARDERFARIYLWYPFKVISPAFWATDESWNEIHTVVQAIRTQLNVIIPPGASTHFHYGNGKSYIPFNKLRRIAALLVAVDPMIAQLNPEYKRNDDSALSNRLYSRIAHGRTAADIAREIGAEYVEGEPDIPVRRRRPIAYPIRIHRRRPDSRFDFAVPWRRGQLTGYSFSREIFRSSGFPQDNFDELGALEIPVASREILRSPNAPTVAELMRYGPQRNDRPAYSFLAYTLGRYKRVLQINGEIDARSQYKRTIEFRQMASTLNPEEVVAFGKVVVRLCEFAGEADLDKLWNLILDCAVAETHNTWYDVFDLLGELGLISEAKVLYHPVARFRGEKVPEGDIRVDGAISSSILRMFGYYYLFSTNEEGVWWWNEWPVWYKALFGFAIVWVIIWVGIPSLIRYFSS
;
A
#
# COMPACT_ATOMS: atom_id res chain seq x y z
N MET A 1 23.12 23.57 37.43
CA MET A 1 22.29 23.53 36.21
C MET A 1 22.18 22.07 35.81
N ALA A 2 21.01 21.47 36.03
CA ALA A 2 20.72 20.11 35.58
C ALA A 2 20.47 20.14 34.06
N PRO A 3 20.79 19.06 33.31
CA PRO A 3 20.49 19.00 31.90
C PRO A 3 18.97 18.93 31.72
N SER A 4 18.46 19.76 30.82
CA SER A 4 17.07 19.80 30.41
C SER A 4 16.63 18.46 29.84
N ASP A 5 15.56 17.90 30.42
CA ASP A 5 14.78 16.81 29.86
C ASP A 5 14.38 17.16 28.41
N SER A 6 14.96 16.45 27.44
CA SER A 6 14.51 16.49 26.06
C SER A 6 13.18 15.75 25.96
N ILE A 7 12.09 16.51 25.93
CA ILE A 7 10.76 16.08 25.50
C ILE A 7 10.82 15.79 24.00
N PHE A 8 11.48 14.68 23.63
CA PHE A 8 11.12 13.97 22.41
C PHE A 8 10.04 12.99 22.85
N ASP A 9 8.78 13.40 22.63
CA ASP A 9 7.63 12.53 22.79
C ASP A 9 7.91 11.20 22.07
N LEU A 10 7.78 10.10 22.81
CA LEU A 10 7.95 8.75 22.31
C LEU A 10 7.07 8.56 21.07
N ILE A 11 7.69 8.27 19.93
CA ILE A 11 6.99 7.88 18.71
C ILE A 11 6.32 6.52 19.00
N ASP A 12 5.05 6.55 19.37
CA ASP A 12 4.27 5.34 19.65
C ASP A 12 3.69 4.69 18.36
N SER A 13 3.91 5.31 17.19
CA SER A 13 3.46 4.79 15.90
C SER A 13 4.28 3.57 15.47
N SER A 14 3.60 2.45 15.24
CA SER A 14 4.19 1.27 14.60
C SER A 14 3.62 1.00 13.21
N ILE A 15 4.43 0.38 12.37
CA ILE A 15 4.11 0.04 10.99
C ILE A 15 4.51 -1.41 10.69
N GLY A 16 3.72 -2.06 9.84
CA GLY A 16 4.13 -3.26 9.12
C GLY A 16 3.68 -3.17 7.66
N VAL A 17 4.41 -3.80 6.75
CA VAL A 17 4.10 -3.83 5.31
C VAL A 17 3.90 -5.27 4.85
N GLU A 18 2.92 -5.49 3.99
CA GLU A 18 2.74 -6.75 3.26
C GLU A 18 2.86 -6.46 1.76
N LEU A 19 3.78 -7.17 1.09
CA LEU A 19 4.04 -7.07 -0.34
C LEU A 19 3.52 -8.32 -1.02
N GLU A 20 2.74 -8.16 -2.08
CA GLU A 20 2.20 -9.27 -2.86
C GLU A 20 2.68 -9.21 -4.30
N PHE A 21 3.18 -10.35 -4.80
CA PHE A 21 3.72 -10.49 -6.14
C PHE A 21 3.67 -11.95 -6.63
N LEU A 22 3.85 -12.16 -7.93
CA LEU A 22 4.10 -13.46 -8.53
C LEU A 22 5.61 -13.69 -8.63
N LEU A 23 6.10 -14.77 -8.04
CA LEU A 23 7.48 -15.21 -8.22
C LEU A 23 7.59 -16.10 -9.47
N CYS A 24 8.53 -15.76 -10.33
CA CYS A 24 9.00 -16.58 -11.44
C CYS A 24 10.11 -17.50 -10.97
N TYR A 25 9.87 -18.80 -10.94
CA TYR A 25 10.86 -19.78 -10.51
C TYR A 25 11.23 -20.73 -11.66
N PRO A 26 12.52 -20.84 -12.03
CA PRO A 26 12.95 -21.75 -13.07
C PRO A 26 12.57 -23.19 -12.75
N LYS A 27 11.87 -23.88 -13.66
CA LYS A 27 11.48 -25.28 -13.45
C LYS A 27 12.69 -26.22 -13.27
N ALA A 28 13.84 -25.85 -13.84
CA ALA A 28 15.10 -26.58 -13.69
C ALA A 28 15.65 -26.55 -12.25
N ASN A 29 15.27 -25.56 -11.45
CA ASN A 29 15.71 -25.40 -10.07
C ASN A 29 14.75 -26.05 -9.06
N LEU A 30 13.70 -26.73 -9.55
CA LEU A 30 12.76 -27.41 -8.68
C LEU A 30 13.35 -28.71 -8.14
N PRO A 31 13.18 -29.02 -6.84
CA PRO A 31 13.61 -30.28 -6.26
C PRO A 31 12.79 -31.48 -6.77
N VAL A 32 11.72 -31.23 -7.52
CA VAL A 32 10.80 -32.23 -8.05
C VAL A 32 10.50 -32.01 -9.53
N LYS A 33 10.36 -33.12 -10.28
CA LYS A 33 9.86 -33.07 -11.65
C LYS A 33 8.33 -32.91 -11.64
N ILE A 34 7.85 -31.78 -12.14
CA ILE A 34 6.41 -31.53 -12.31
C ILE A 34 6.01 -31.93 -13.75
N PRO A 35 4.99 -32.79 -13.95
CA PRO A 35 4.52 -33.17 -15.29
C PRO A 35 4.10 -31.93 -16.09
N LEU A 36 4.73 -31.73 -17.25
CA LEU A 36 4.69 -30.47 -18.00
C LEU A 36 3.42 -30.26 -18.86
N ARG A 37 2.60 -31.28 -19.08
CA ARG A 37 1.71 -31.31 -20.25
C ARG A 37 0.36 -30.58 -20.10
N ASP A 38 -0.16 -30.36 -18.89
CA ASP A 38 -1.53 -29.85 -18.74
C ASP A 38 -1.66 -28.59 -17.86
N ILE A 39 -0.53 -27.97 -17.49
CA ILE A 39 -0.55 -26.85 -16.55
C ILE A 39 -0.46 -25.53 -17.31
N THR A 40 -1.60 -25.09 -17.84
CA THR A 40 -1.77 -23.72 -18.35
C THR A 40 -2.36 -22.85 -17.24
N GLY A 41 -1.63 -21.80 -16.87
CA GLY A 41 -2.15 -20.78 -15.98
C GLY A 41 -2.06 -21.06 -14.47
N SER A 42 -2.26 -19.96 -13.76
CA SER A 42 -2.05 -19.68 -12.35
C SER A 42 -3.01 -20.37 -11.35
N GLN A 43 -3.81 -21.34 -11.79
CA GLN A 43 -4.66 -22.16 -10.89
C GLN A 43 -3.94 -23.41 -10.36
N PHE A 44 -2.75 -23.68 -10.86
CA PHE A 44 -1.95 -24.79 -10.38
C PHE A 44 -1.29 -24.47 -9.04
N ARG A 45 -1.57 -25.32 -8.05
CA ARG A 45 -0.81 -25.37 -6.81
C ARG A 45 0.36 -26.35 -6.99
N PRO A 46 1.62 -25.87 -6.95
CA PRO A 46 2.78 -26.74 -6.99
C PRO A 46 2.82 -27.70 -5.79
N PRO A 47 3.54 -28.82 -5.88
CA PRO A 47 3.83 -29.64 -4.71
C PRO A 47 4.46 -28.81 -3.59
N ASP A 48 4.18 -29.13 -2.33
CA ASP A 48 4.67 -28.33 -1.19
C ASP A 48 6.21 -28.23 -1.16
N GLN A 49 6.93 -29.23 -1.68
CA GLN A 49 8.39 -29.19 -1.83
C GLN A 49 8.87 -28.07 -2.78
N ALA A 50 8.13 -27.80 -3.86
CA ALA A 50 8.41 -26.70 -4.77
C ALA A 50 8.11 -25.35 -4.12
N ILE A 51 6.97 -25.26 -3.40
CA ILE A 51 6.59 -24.04 -2.67
C ILE A 51 7.64 -23.73 -1.61
N ASN A 52 8.12 -24.72 -0.85
CA ASN A 52 9.13 -24.53 0.18
C ASN A 52 10.45 -24.05 -0.40
N ALA A 53 10.91 -24.61 -1.54
CA ALA A 53 12.13 -24.12 -2.21
C ALA A 53 12.00 -22.65 -2.67
N MET A 54 10.82 -22.26 -3.17
CA MET A 54 10.54 -20.85 -3.52
C MET A 54 10.53 -19.94 -2.28
N ILE A 55 9.97 -20.40 -1.16
CA ILE A 55 9.97 -19.67 0.12
C ILE A 55 11.41 -19.50 0.62
N GLU A 56 12.22 -20.56 0.60
CA GLU A 56 13.62 -20.52 1.02
C GLU A 56 14.42 -19.51 0.19
N GLU A 57 14.20 -19.44 -1.12
CA GLU A 57 14.86 -18.46 -1.98
C GLU A 57 14.46 -17.01 -1.65
N ILE A 58 13.17 -16.77 -1.39
CA ILE A 58 12.71 -15.44 -0.97
C ILE A 58 13.35 -15.06 0.37
N LEU A 59 13.29 -15.96 1.36
CA LEU A 59 13.86 -15.72 2.69
C LEU A 59 15.37 -15.48 2.60
N ARG A 60 16.10 -16.24 1.78
CA ARG A 60 17.53 -16.03 1.55
C ARG A 60 17.83 -14.62 1.01
N VAL A 61 17.03 -14.13 0.05
CA VAL A 61 17.19 -12.76 -0.48
C VAL A 61 16.88 -11.70 0.59
N VAL A 62 15.83 -11.91 1.38
CA VAL A 62 15.44 -11.00 2.45
C VAL A 62 16.48 -10.98 3.57
N ASP A 63 16.92 -12.13 4.06
CA ASP A 63 17.91 -12.26 5.13
C ASP A 63 19.24 -11.63 4.73
N ASN A 64 19.71 -11.87 3.50
CA ASN A 64 20.92 -11.22 2.97
C ASN A 64 20.78 -9.69 2.92
N ALA A 65 19.59 -9.18 2.61
CA ALA A 65 19.34 -7.74 2.58
C ALA A 65 19.36 -7.15 4.00
N VAL A 66 18.70 -7.80 4.95
CA VAL A 66 18.72 -7.39 6.37
C VAL A 66 20.15 -7.45 6.93
N ASP A 67 20.89 -8.52 6.67
CA ASP A 67 22.27 -8.68 7.14
C ASP A 67 23.22 -7.61 6.55
N SER A 68 22.94 -7.11 5.35
CA SER A 68 23.72 -6.04 4.73
C SER A 68 23.63 -4.69 5.46
N LEU A 69 22.62 -4.50 6.32
CA LEU A 69 22.46 -3.32 7.17
C LEU A 69 23.33 -3.38 8.45
N GLY A 70 23.96 -4.52 8.72
CA GLY A 70 24.83 -4.71 9.88
C GLY A 70 24.08 -4.61 11.22
N ARG A 71 24.69 -3.96 12.23
CA ARG A 71 24.09 -3.82 13.57
C ARG A 71 22.98 -2.76 13.67
N GLY A 72 22.64 -2.10 12.55
CA GLY A 72 21.70 -0.97 12.49
C GLY A 72 20.46 -1.25 11.64
N GLY A 73 19.91 -2.47 11.71
CA GLY A 73 18.60 -2.77 11.12
C GLY A 73 17.48 -1.90 11.70
N GLY A 74 16.25 -2.14 11.26
CA GLY A 74 15.07 -1.37 11.70
C GLY A 74 14.82 -1.45 13.20
N ASP A 75 13.98 -0.54 13.71
CA ASP A 75 13.58 -0.52 15.10
C ASP A 75 12.37 -1.43 15.32
N TYR A 76 12.63 -2.67 15.70
CA TYR A 76 11.59 -3.68 15.92
C TYR A 76 10.76 -3.35 17.18
N VAL A 77 9.43 -3.37 17.06
CA VAL A 77 8.50 -3.27 18.20
C VAL A 77 8.73 -4.40 19.19
N LEU A 78 9.10 -5.57 18.67
CA LEU A 78 9.37 -6.75 19.46
C LEU A 78 10.83 -7.18 19.35
N THR A 79 11.50 -7.29 20.49
CA THR A 79 12.79 -7.97 20.55
C THR A 79 12.63 -9.46 20.28
N ARG A 80 13.68 -10.10 19.73
CA ARG A 80 13.68 -11.54 19.41
C ARG A 80 13.44 -12.42 20.64
N GLU A 81 13.72 -11.93 21.84
CA GLU A 81 13.66 -12.69 23.09
C GLU A 81 12.36 -12.55 23.87
N SER A 82 11.49 -11.58 23.54
CA SER A 82 10.31 -11.32 24.38
C SER A 82 9.44 -12.57 24.54
N ARG A 83 8.78 -12.73 25.68
CA ARG A 83 7.74 -13.77 25.89
C ARG A 83 6.55 -13.23 26.66
N ALA A 84 6.41 -11.91 26.72
CA ALA A 84 5.39 -11.27 27.53
C ALA A 84 3.98 -11.60 26.97
N PRO A 85 2.97 -11.86 27.82
CA PRO A 85 1.61 -12.16 27.36
C PRO A 85 1.01 -11.11 26.42
N GLU A 86 1.32 -9.83 26.63
CA GLU A 86 0.88 -8.71 25.79
C GLU A 86 1.48 -8.71 24.39
N ASP A 87 2.60 -9.41 24.18
CA ASP A 87 3.34 -9.51 22.92
C ASP A 87 2.84 -10.63 22.01
N ILE A 88 1.92 -11.46 22.52
CA ILE A 88 1.46 -12.69 21.85
C ILE A 88 0.94 -12.44 20.43
N HIS A 89 0.34 -11.27 20.18
CA HIS A 89 -0.19 -10.89 18.87
C HIS A 89 0.87 -10.52 17.83
N LEU A 90 2.10 -10.24 18.28
CA LEU A 90 3.23 -9.87 17.43
C LEU A 90 4.28 -10.99 17.28
N LEU A 91 4.11 -12.14 17.91
CA LEU A 91 5.14 -13.20 17.93
C LEU A 91 5.54 -13.69 16.53
N ARG A 92 4.61 -13.63 15.57
CA ARG A 92 4.86 -13.99 14.17
C ARG A 92 5.57 -12.89 13.39
N TYR A 93 5.50 -11.64 13.85
CA TYR A 93 6.02 -10.47 13.14
C TYR A 93 7.30 -9.94 13.80
N ARG A 94 8.16 -10.86 14.29
CA ARG A 94 9.49 -10.57 14.85
C ARG A 94 10.57 -10.45 13.78
N GLY A 95 10.31 -11.03 12.63
CA GLY A 95 11.19 -11.12 11.48
C GLY A 95 10.34 -11.01 10.23
N TRP A 96 11.01 -10.91 9.09
CA TRP A 96 10.33 -11.01 7.81
C TRP A 96 9.76 -12.42 7.65
N GLU A 97 8.53 -12.50 7.18
CA GLU A 97 7.85 -13.75 6.90
C GLU A 97 7.45 -13.83 5.43
N THR A 98 7.48 -15.04 4.88
CA THR A 98 6.99 -15.31 3.51
C THR A 98 5.92 -16.37 3.54
N ARG A 99 4.83 -16.16 2.79
CA ARG A 99 3.72 -17.13 2.68
C ARG A 99 3.14 -17.14 1.27
N PRO A 100 2.53 -18.25 0.83
CA PRO A 100 1.69 -18.26 -0.36
C PRO A 100 0.56 -17.23 -0.26
N ALA A 101 0.31 -16.48 -1.34
CA ALA A 101 -0.86 -15.62 -1.46
C ALA A 101 -1.98 -16.35 -2.21
N THR A 102 -3.24 -16.02 -1.91
CA THR A 102 -4.37 -16.91 -2.27
C THR A 102 -4.96 -16.68 -3.66
N ASN A 103 -4.78 -15.54 -4.33
CA ASN A 103 -5.58 -15.20 -5.53
C ASN A 103 -4.91 -14.27 -6.55
N TYR A 104 -3.81 -14.68 -7.20
CA TYR A 104 -3.31 -13.92 -8.36
C TYR A 104 -3.17 -14.78 -9.58
N TYR A 105 -3.80 -14.32 -10.67
CA TYR A 105 -3.76 -15.01 -11.94
C TYR A 105 -3.13 -14.13 -13.03
N PHE A 106 -2.43 -14.77 -13.97
CA PHE A 106 -2.04 -14.08 -15.19
C PHE A 106 -3.30 -13.61 -15.94
N PRO A 107 -3.24 -12.41 -16.56
CA PRO A 107 -4.16 -12.05 -17.64
C PRO A 107 -4.24 -13.19 -18.66
N SER A 108 -5.42 -13.44 -19.20
CA SER A 108 -5.69 -14.54 -20.14
C SER A 108 -4.68 -14.60 -21.28
N GLU A 109 -4.28 -13.43 -21.77
CA GLU A 109 -3.44 -13.22 -22.95
C GLU A 109 -2.00 -13.66 -22.70
N ALA A 110 -1.52 -13.56 -21.47
CA ALA A 110 -0.15 -13.94 -21.09
C ALA A 110 0.01 -15.45 -20.84
N ARG A 111 -1.08 -16.24 -20.86
CA ARG A 111 -1.05 -17.67 -20.48
C ARG A 111 -0.44 -18.57 -21.55
N ASP A 112 -0.57 -18.19 -22.82
CA ASP A 112 -0.07 -18.98 -23.95
C ASP A 112 1.38 -18.67 -24.34
N GLU A 113 1.93 -17.61 -23.76
CA GLU A 113 3.29 -17.18 -24.02
C GLU A 113 4.33 -18.22 -23.57
N ARG A 114 5.42 -18.33 -24.35
CA ARG A 114 6.48 -19.31 -24.09
C ARG A 114 7.05 -19.18 -22.68
N PHE A 115 7.17 -17.95 -22.17
CA PHE A 115 7.68 -17.68 -20.83
C PHE A 115 6.74 -18.22 -19.73
N ALA A 116 5.43 -18.16 -19.92
CA ALA A 116 4.45 -18.73 -18.97
C ALA A 116 4.55 -20.26 -18.90
N ARG A 117 5.01 -20.92 -19.98
CA ARG A 117 5.15 -22.37 -20.07
C ARG A 117 6.47 -22.91 -19.50
N ILE A 118 7.57 -22.16 -19.57
CA ILE A 118 8.90 -22.62 -19.10
C ILE A 118 9.17 -22.33 -17.62
N TYR A 119 8.53 -21.32 -17.05
CA TYR A 119 8.67 -20.95 -15.65
C TYR A 119 7.49 -21.47 -14.82
N LEU A 120 7.74 -21.69 -13.53
CA LEU A 120 6.68 -21.86 -12.56
C LEU A 120 6.38 -20.50 -11.95
N TRP A 121 5.11 -20.12 -11.99
CA TRP A 121 4.64 -18.85 -11.44
C TRP A 121 3.77 -19.14 -10.23
N TYR A 122 4.10 -18.53 -9.10
CA TYR A 122 3.32 -18.73 -7.88
C TYR A 122 3.21 -17.45 -7.06
N PRO A 123 2.01 -17.13 -6.55
CA PRO A 123 1.79 -15.92 -5.78
C PRO A 123 2.36 -16.04 -4.36
N PHE A 124 3.12 -15.03 -3.96
CA PHE A 124 3.67 -14.91 -2.61
C PHE A 124 3.29 -13.58 -1.98
N LYS A 125 3.27 -13.63 -0.66
CA LYS A 125 3.21 -12.48 0.23
C LYS A 125 4.46 -12.47 1.10
N VAL A 126 5.16 -11.34 1.11
CA VAL A 126 6.23 -11.04 2.07
C VAL A 126 5.69 -10.06 3.09
N ILE A 127 5.84 -10.37 4.38
CA ILE A 127 5.31 -9.60 5.50
C ILE A 127 6.49 -9.12 6.33
N SER A 128 6.56 -7.82 6.60
CA SER A 128 7.60 -7.26 7.44
C SER A 128 7.39 -7.60 8.92
N PRO A 129 8.45 -7.47 9.73
CA PRO A 129 8.30 -7.29 11.17
C PRO A 129 7.38 -6.12 11.51
N ALA A 130 6.90 -6.08 12.75
CA ALA A 130 6.32 -4.87 13.32
C ALA A 130 7.47 -3.92 13.70
N PHE A 131 7.54 -2.77 13.02
CA PHE A 131 8.54 -1.73 13.23
C PHE A 131 7.96 -0.52 13.94
N TRP A 132 8.76 0.20 14.72
CA TRP A 132 8.49 1.60 15.03
C TRP A 132 8.70 2.45 13.78
N ALA A 133 7.95 3.53 13.63
CA ALA A 133 7.99 4.38 12.43
C ALA A 133 9.23 5.31 12.43
N THR A 134 10.43 4.74 12.44
CA THR A 134 11.73 5.42 12.45
C THR A 134 12.43 5.35 11.10
N ASP A 135 13.45 6.19 10.88
CA ASP A 135 14.19 6.20 9.62
C ASP A 135 14.95 4.90 9.39
N GLU A 136 15.44 4.25 10.45
CA GLU A 136 16.07 2.94 10.43
C GLU A 136 15.11 1.86 9.91
N SER A 137 13.87 1.88 10.40
CA SER A 137 12.82 0.96 9.96
C SER A 137 12.42 1.18 8.50
N TRP A 138 12.33 2.44 8.06
CA TRP A 138 12.08 2.77 6.65
C TRP A 138 13.23 2.34 5.75
N ASN A 139 14.48 2.47 6.22
CA ASN A 139 15.67 2.01 5.51
C ASN A 139 15.70 0.48 5.36
N GLU A 140 15.30 -0.27 6.39
CA GLU A 140 15.18 -1.73 6.27
C GLU A 140 14.09 -2.14 5.27
N ILE A 141 12.91 -1.52 5.33
CA ILE A 141 11.84 -1.76 4.34
C ILE A 141 12.34 -1.45 2.93
N HIS A 142 12.99 -0.30 2.73
CA HIS A 142 13.57 0.08 1.43
C HIS A 142 14.54 -0.99 0.92
N THR A 143 15.50 -1.39 1.75
CA THR A 143 16.56 -2.35 1.42
C THR A 143 15.97 -3.71 1.03
N VAL A 144 15.00 -4.21 1.79
CA VAL A 144 14.36 -5.49 1.51
C VAL A 144 13.52 -5.44 0.24
N VAL A 145 12.71 -4.39 0.04
CA VAL A 145 11.93 -4.21 -1.20
C VAL A 145 12.87 -4.12 -2.41
N GLN A 146 13.97 -3.38 -2.30
CA GLN A 146 14.98 -3.26 -3.34
C GLN A 146 15.63 -4.61 -3.66
N ALA A 147 15.96 -5.42 -2.64
CA ALA A 147 16.53 -6.75 -2.82
C ALA A 147 15.56 -7.69 -3.53
N ILE A 148 14.29 -7.72 -3.12
CA ILE A 148 13.22 -8.48 -3.80
C ILE A 148 13.13 -8.07 -5.27
N ARG A 149 13.06 -6.76 -5.55
CA ARG A 149 12.97 -6.23 -6.93
C ARG A 149 14.18 -6.57 -7.79
N THR A 150 15.38 -6.57 -7.22
CA THR A 150 16.63 -6.66 -8.01
C THR A 150 17.19 -8.07 -8.12
N GLN A 151 16.91 -8.94 -7.14
CA GLN A 151 17.48 -10.28 -7.04
C GLN A 151 16.47 -11.39 -7.37
N LEU A 152 15.16 -11.13 -7.26
CA LEU A 152 14.13 -12.09 -7.64
C LEU A 152 13.52 -11.74 -9.00
N ASN A 153 13.06 -12.75 -9.72
CA ASN A 153 12.28 -12.56 -10.94
C ASN A 153 10.81 -12.49 -10.56
N VAL A 154 10.26 -11.28 -10.50
CA VAL A 154 8.90 -11.04 -9.97
C VAL A 154 8.06 -10.22 -10.94
N ILE A 155 6.75 -10.46 -10.92
CA ILE A 155 5.76 -9.65 -11.62
C ILE A 155 4.68 -9.25 -10.63
N ILE A 156 4.13 -8.05 -10.80
CA ILE A 156 2.99 -7.56 -10.03
C ILE A 156 1.74 -7.71 -10.91
N PRO A 157 0.90 -8.74 -10.67
CA PRO A 157 -0.32 -8.92 -11.43
C PRO A 157 -1.40 -7.91 -11.02
N PRO A 158 -2.39 -7.63 -11.90
CA PRO A 158 -3.61 -6.94 -11.50
C PRO A 158 -4.26 -7.63 -10.27
N GLY A 159 -4.69 -6.84 -9.30
CA GLY A 159 -5.25 -7.31 -8.03
C GLY A 159 -4.23 -7.51 -6.90
N ALA A 160 -2.92 -7.65 -7.21
CA ALA A 160 -1.90 -7.64 -6.16
C ALA A 160 -1.89 -6.28 -5.45
N SER A 161 -1.74 -6.33 -4.14
CA SER A 161 -1.86 -5.14 -3.29
C SER A 161 -0.68 -5.02 -2.33
N THR A 162 -0.29 -3.79 -2.03
CA THR A 162 0.61 -3.50 -0.91
C THR A 162 -0.24 -3.08 0.27
N HIS A 163 -0.15 -3.82 1.38
CA HIS A 163 -0.90 -3.51 2.58
C HIS A 163 0.00 -2.88 3.63
N PHE A 164 -0.52 -1.90 4.37
CA PHE A 164 0.15 -1.33 5.53
C PHE A 164 -0.66 -1.60 6.79
N HIS A 165 0.02 -1.85 7.89
CA HIS A 165 -0.57 -2.06 9.20
C HIS A 165 -0.09 -0.97 10.15
N TYR A 166 -0.95 0.01 10.44
CA TYR A 166 -0.66 1.05 11.43
C TYR A 166 -1.08 0.59 12.83
N GLY A 167 -0.19 0.69 13.81
CA GLY A 167 -0.41 0.28 15.19
C GLY A 167 0.15 1.25 16.22
N ASN A 168 -0.04 0.89 17.49
CA ASN A 168 0.46 1.61 18.67
C ASN A 168 1.47 0.75 19.43
N GLY A 169 2.53 0.34 18.73
CA GLY A 169 3.49 -0.65 19.22
C GLY A 169 2.82 -1.97 19.60
N LYS A 170 2.95 -2.34 20.88
CA LYS A 170 2.36 -3.54 21.48
C LYS A 170 0.90 -3.34 21.89
N SER A 171 0.48 -2.10 22.09
CA SER A 171 -0.81 -1.74 22.66
C SER A 171 -1.89 -1.59 21.58
N TYR A 172 -3.15 -1.58 22.01
CA TYR A 172 -4.21 -1.06 21.14
C TYR A 172 -4.00 0.44 20.91
N ILE A 173 -4.44 0.94 19.75
CA ILE A 173 -4.53 2.36 19.49
C ILE A 173 -5.53 2.95 20.51
N PRO A 174 -5.17 4.03 21.24
CA PRO A 174 -6.08 4.67 22.18
C PRO A 174 -7.40 5.04 21.51
N PHE A 175 -8.53 4.80 22.19
CA PHE A 175 -9.85 4.94 21.58
C PHE A 175 -10.10 6.33 20.95
N ASN A 176 -9.71 7.41 21.63
CA ASN A 176 -9.84 8.77 21.08
C ASN A 176 -9.06 8.95 19.77
N LYS A 177 -7.84 8.40 19.68
CA LYS A 177 -7.04 8.41 18.44
C LYS A 177 -7.73 7.56 17.37
N LEU A 178 -8.13 6.33 17.69
CA LEU A 178 -8.83 5.42 16.77
C LEU A 178 -10.07 6.07 16.13
N ARG A 179 -10.90 6.72 16.96
CA ARG A 179 -12.12 7.39 16.53
C ARG A 179 -11.83 8.55 15.57
N ARG A 180 -10.83 9.37 15.87
CA ARG A 180 -10.41 10.47 14.99
C ARG A 180 -9.78 9.97 13.70
N ILE A 181 -8.98 8.91 13.76
CA ILE A 181 -8.41 8.25 12.56
C ILE A 181 -9.54 7.78 11.65
N ALA A 182 -10.52 7.04 12.16
CA ALA A 182 -11.66 6.59 11.35
C ALA A 182 -12.43 7.76 10.70
N ALA A 183 -12.66 8.84 11.45
CA ALA A 183 -13.34 10.04 10.95
C ALA A 183 -12.57 10.75 9.83
N LEU A 184 -11.23 10.81 9.95
CA LEU A 184 -10.36 11.37 8.91
C LEU A 184 -10.33 10.46 7.68
N LEU A 185 -10.18 9.14 7.87
CA LEU A 185 -10.06 8.17 6.79
C LEU A 185 -11.28 8.18 5.88
N VAL A 186 -12.49 8.32 6.40
CA VAL A 186 -13.71 8.54 5.57
C VAL A 186 -13.58 9.79 4.71
N ALA A 187 -13.02 10.87 5.23
CA ALA A 187 -12.90 12.12 4.49
C ALA A 187 -11.78 12.08 3.44
N VAL A 188 -10.61 11.53 3.77
CA VAL A 188 -9.46 11.50 2.86
C VAL A 188 -9.51 10.37 1.85
N ASP A 189 -10.38 9.37 2.03
CA ASP A 189 -10.54 8.20 1.15
C ASP A 189 -10.51 8.57 -0.35
N PRO A 190 -11.34 9.53 -0.83
CA PRO A 190 -11.39 9.87 -2.25
C PRO A 190 -10.13 10.61 -2.73
N MET A 191 -9.40 11.27 -1.82
CA MET A 191 -8.14 11.94 -2.15
C MET A 191 -7.02 10.91 -2.27
N ILE A 192 -6.86 10.01 -1.30
CA ILE A 192 -5.83 8.96 -1.34
C ILE A 192 -6.03 8.02 -2.54
N ALA A 193 -7.27 7.78 -2.96
CA ALA A 193 -7.57 7.06 -4.19
C ALA A 193 -6.92 7.65 -5.45
N GLN A 194 -6.68 8.97 -5.49
CA GLN A 194 -6.05 9.66 -6.63
C GLN A 194 -4.59 9.23 -6.85
N LEU A 195 -3.92 8.65 -5.84
CA LEU A 195 -2.58 8.10 -5.96
C LEU A 195 -2.55 6.73 -6.65
N ASN A 196 -3.71 6.13 -6.90
CA ASN A 196 -3.86 4.75 -7.33
C ASN A 196 -4.44 4.64 -8.75
N PRO A 197 -4.07 3.58 -9.50
CA PRO A 197 -4.59 3.34 -10.83
C PRO A 197 -6.10 3.00 -10.79
N GLU A 198 -6.79 3.19 -11.92
CA GLU A 198 -8.24 2.95 -12.02
C GLU A 198 -8.67 1.55 -11.58
N TYR A 199 -7.94 0.51 -12.01
CA TYR A 199 -8.28 -0.86 -11.63
C TYR A 199 -8.27 -1.06 -10.11
N LYS A 200 -7.38 -0.38 -9.38
CA LYS A 200 -7.28 -0.52 -7.93
C LYS A 200 -8.37 0.25 -7.19
N ARG A 201 -8.83 1.37 -7.77
CA ARG A 201 -9.95 2.15 -7.22
C ARG A 201 -11.28 1.39 -7.29
N ASN A 202 -11.41 0.46 -8.22
CA ASN A 202 -12.63 -0.33 -8.43
C ASN A 202 -12.46 -1.80 -7.98
N ASP A 203 -11.43 -2.10 -7.18
CA ASP A 203 -11.10 -3.45 -6.74
C ASP A 203 -11.86 -3.83 -5.46
N ASP A 204 -12.62 -4.92 -5.52
CA ASP A 204 -13.38 -5.47 -4.39
C ASP A 204 -12.50 -5.95 -3.22
N SER A 205 -11.19 -6.04 -3.43
CA SER A 205 -10.21 -6.34 -2.37
C SER A 205 -9.80 -5.12 -1.53
N ALA A 206 -10.27 -3.92 -1.87
CA ALA A 206 -10.01 -2.67 -1.15
C ALA A 206 -11.17 -1.66 -1.31
N LEU A 207 -12.39 -2.08 -1.00
CA LEU A 207 -13.60 -1.26 -1.14
C LEU A 207 -13.54 0.01 -0.29
N SER A 208 -13.82 1.17 -0.90
CA SER A 208 -13.87 2.47 -0.22
C SER A 208 -14.78 2.43 1.02
N ASN A 209 -14.22 2.76 2.19
CA ASN A 209 -15.04 2.93 3.39
C ASN A 209 -15.97 4.15 3.23
N ARG A 210 -15.51 5.23 2.59
CA ARG A 210 -16.33 6.41 2.30
C ARG A 210 -17.59 6.09 1.50
N LEU A 211 -17.50 5.18 0.54
CA LEU A 211 -18.60 4.86 -0.36
C LEU A 211 -19.45 3.68 0.10
N TYR A 212 -18.87 2.70 0.79
CA TYR A 212 -19.54 1.42 0.98
C TYR A 212 -19.60 0.94 2.44
N SER A 213 -18.95 1.61 3.39
CA SER A 213 -19.05 1.17 4.80
C SER A 213 -20.46 1.42 5.38
N ARG A 214 -20.78 0.81 6.53
CA ARG A 214 -22.06 1.02 7.22
C ARG A 214 -22.36 2.50 7.47
N ILE A 215 -21.35 3.33 7.76
CA ILE A 215 -21.57 4.77 7.90
C ILE A 215 -21.97 5.43 6.56
N ALA A 216 -21.49 4.93 5.43
CA ALA A 216 -21.91 5.38 4.10
C ALA A 216 -23.40 5.12 3.85
N HIS A 217 -23.95 4.05 4.43
CA HIS A 217 -25.39 3.72 4.41
C HIS A 217 -26.25 4.55 5.39
N GLY A 218 -25.69 5.57 6.05
CA GLY A 218 -26.45 6.42 6.98
C GLY A 218 -26.66 5.82 8.37
N ARG A 219 -25.97 4.72 8.71
CA ARG A 219 -26.09 4.09 10.03
C ARG A 219 -25.51 4.99 11.13
N THR A 220 -26.25 5.16 12.22
CA THR A 220 -25.79 5.96 13.36
C THR A 220 -24.97 5.12 14.33
N ALA A 221 -24.05 5.75 15.05
CA ALA A 221 -23.27 5.11 16.11
C ALA A 221 -24.18 4.54 17.21
N ALA A 222 -25.27 5.23 17.54
CA ALA A 222 -26.24 4.75 18.53
C ALA A 222 -26.93 3.46 18.08
N ASP A 223 -27.37 3.38 16.82
CA ASP A 223 -28.00 2.17 16.29
C ASP A 223 -27.03 1.00 16.24
N ILE A 224 -25.79 1.23 15.79
CA ILE A 224 -24.75 0.19 15.74
C ILE A 224 -24.38 -0.28 17.14
N ALA A 225 -24.19 0.64 18.10
CA ALA A 225 -23.90 0.31 19.49
C ALA A 225 -24.98 -0.60 20.09
N ARG A 226 -26.27 -0.28 19.87
CA ARG A 226 -27.40 -1.10 20.31
C ARG A 226 -27.42 -2.46 19.61
N GLU A 227 -27.21 -2.47 18.29
CA GLU A 227 -27.22 -3.70 17.47
C GLU A 227 -26.21 -4.73 17.96
N ILE A 228 -24.98 -4.29 18.30
CA ILE A 228 -23.93 -5.18 18.77
C ILE A 228 -23.91 -5.34 20.30
N GLY A 229 -24.83 -4.69 21.03
CA GLY A 229 -24.88 -4.71 22.51
C GLY A 229 -23.68 -4.04 23.17
N ALA A 230 -23.09 -3.03 22.54
CA ALA A 230 -21.95 -2.24 23.04
C ALA A 230 -22.37 -0.79 23.31
N GLU A 231 -23.34 -0.58 24.19
CA GLU A 231 -23.85 0.77 24.53
C GLU A 231 -22.99 1.51 25.58
N TYR A 232 -21.90 0.90 26.05
CA TYR A 232 -20.98 1.53 26.99
C TYR A 232 -20.18 2.67 26.34
N VAL A 233 -19.80 3.66 27.14
CA VAL A 233 -19.00 4.81 26.70
C VAL A 233 -17.55 4.63 27.15
N GLU A 234 -16.63 4.45 26.20
CA GLU A 234 -15.18 4.38 26.42
C GLU A 234 -14.53 5.77 26.40
N GLY A 235 -15.15 6.76 25.77
CA GLY A 235 -14.66 8.14 25.77
C GLY A 235 -15.70 9.15 25.29
N GLU A 236 -15.68 10.35 25.87
CA GLU A 236 -16.58 11.45 25.52
C GLU A 236 -16.52 11.78 24.02
N PRO A 237 -17.66 12.12 23.38
CA PRO A 237 -17.72 12.42 21.96
C PRO A 237 -16.90 13.68 21.61
N ASP A 238 -16.21 13.64 20.48
CA ASP A 238 -15.61 14.84 19.91
C ASP A 238 -16.71 15.62 19.16
N ILE A 239 -16.99 16.86 19.60
CA ILE A 239 -18.05 17.69 19.00
C ILE A 239 -17.41 18.89 18.31
N PRO A 240 -17.28 18.86 16.96
CA PRO A 240 -16.79 20.02 16.22
C PRO A 240 -17.74 21.21 16.36
N VAL A 241 -17.24 22.34 16.84
CA VAL A 241 -18.03 23.56 17.10
C VAL A 241 -18.34 24.30 15.79
N ARG A 242 -17.48 24.19 14.78
CA ARG A 242 -17.62 24.94 13.52
C ARG A 242 -18.68 24.34 12.59
N ARG A 243 -19.81 25.04 12.49
CA ARG A 243 -20.59 25.13 11.25
C ARG A 243 -19.86 26.11 10.32
N ARG A 244 -18.90 25.66 9.49
CA ARG A 244 -18.66 26.45 8.28
C ARG A 244 -19.99 26.44 7.53
N ARG A 245 -20.62 27.61 7.38
CA ARG A 245 -21.63 27.77 6.34
C ARG A 245 -20.98 27.28 5.03
N PRO A 246 -21.72 26.63 4.13
CA PRO A 246 -21.26 26.51 2.75
C PRO A 246 -20.83 27.92 2.35
N ILE A 247 -19.58 28.09 1.96
CA ILE A 247 -19.12 29.39 1.49
C ILE A 247 -20.06 29.69 0.30
N ALA A 248 -20.94 30.67 0.46
CA ALA A 248 -21.66 31.24 -0.67
C ALA A 248 -20.58 31.81 -1.58
N TYR A 249 -20.25 31.07 -2.64
CA TYR A 249 -19.12 31.35 -3.50
C TYR A 249 -19.17 32.79 -4.02
N PRO A 250 -18.16 33.65 -3.74
CA PRO A 250 -17.77 34.64 -4.70
C PRO A 250 -16.88 33.96 -5.74
N ILE A 251 -17.37 33.99 -6.98
CA ILE A 251 -16.65 34.06 -8.25
C ILE A 251 -15.11 34.06 -8.10
N ARG A 252 -14.46 33.06 -8.68
CA ARG A 252 -13.02 33.04 -8.98
C ARG A 252 -12.10 33.34 -7.80
N ILE A 253 -12.26 32.66 -6.67
CA ILE A 253 -11.07 32.37 -5.86
C ILE A 253 -10.38 31.19 -6.53
N HIS A 254 -9.58 31.49 -7.56
CA HIS A 254 -8.33 30.75 -7.68
C HIS A 254 -7.69 30.90 -6.30
N ARG A 255 -7.77 29.87 -5.44
CA ARG A 255 -6.67 29.64 -4.50
C ARG A 255 -5.50 29.59 -5.46
N ARG A 256 -4.81 30.73 -5.66
CA ARG A 256 -3.49 30.75 -6.26
C ARG A 256 -2.82 29.59 -5.58
N ARG A 257 -2.24 28.65 -6.35
CA ARG A 257 -1.35 27.67 -5.76
C ARG A 257 -0.56 28.45 -4.73
N PRO A 258 -0.45 27.99 -3.48
CA PRO A 258 0.60 28.48 -2.65
C PRO A 258 1.92 27.96 -3.27
N ASP A 259 2.25 28.41 -4.49
CA ASP A 259 3.53 28.23 -5.19
C ASP A 259 4.68 28.82 -4.35
N SER A 260 4.37 29.43 -3.20
CA SER A 260 5.32 29.94 -2.21
C SER A 260 5.31 29.23 -0.86
N ARG A 261 4.50 28.18 -0.63
CA ARG A 261 4.56 27.42 0.65
C ARG A 261 5.32 26.11 0.54
N PHE A 262 5.43 25.55 -0.66
CA PHE A 262 6.05 24.25 -0.88
C PHE A 262 6.91 24.31 -2.15
N ASP A 263 8.19 23.98 -2.06
CA ASP A 263 9.14 23.90 -3.18
C ASP A 263 8.89 22.65 -4.07
N PHE A 264 7.61 22.43 -4.42
CA PHE A 264 7.16 21.30 -5.22
C PHE A 264 5.96 21.71 -6.07
N ALA A 265 6.19 21.77 -7.39
CA ALA A 265 5.14 22.06 -8.36
C ALA A 265 4.70 20.77 -9.05
N VAL A 266 3.52 20.27 -8.69
CA VAL A 266 2.86 19.20 -9.44
C VAL A 266 2.46 19.76 -10.83
N PRO A 267 2.67 19.05 -11.95
CA PRO A 267 2.31 19.59 -13.26
C PRO A 267 0.79 19.61 -13.51
N TRP A 268 0.01 18.87 -12.71
CA TRP A 268 -1.44 18.78 -12.85
C TRP A 268 -2.17 19.99 -12.28
N ARG A 269 -3.19 20.44 -13.01
CA ARG A 269 -4.19 21.37 -12.48
C ARG A 269 -5.14 20.57 -11.58
N ARG A 270 -5.61 21.21 -10.50
CA ARG A 270 -6.69 20.65 -9.68
C ARG A 270 -7.88 20.28 -10.57
N GLY A 271 -8.51 19.16 -10.25
CA GLY A 271 -9.60 18.57 -11.02
C GLY A 271 -9.18 17.65 -12.15
N GLN A 272 -7.87 17.50 -12.44
CA GLN A 272 -7.37 16.50 -13.40
C GLN A 272 -7.21 15.10 -12.81
N LEU A 273 -7.11 14.99 -11.48
CA LEU A 273 -7.08 13.73 -10.74
C LEU A 273 -8.50 13.30 -10.41
N THR A 274 -8.77 12.00 -10.50
CA THR A 274 -10.07 11.41 -10.22
C THR A 274 -9.96 10.45 -9.04
N GLY A 275 -10.97 10.47 -8.15
CA GLY A 275 -11.08 9.55 -7.03
C GLY A 275 -11.79 8.25 -7.43
N TYR A 276 -12.56 7.69 -6.50
CA TYR A 276 -13.38 6.50 -6.73
C TYR A 276 -14.49 6.70 -7.76
N SER A 277 -14.93 5.59 -8.37
CA SER A 277 -16.22 5.52 -9.04
C SER A 277 -17.26 4.90 -8.10
N PHE A 278 -18.45 5.48 -8.03
CA PHE A 278 -19.53 4.95 -7.18
C PHE A 278 -20.29 3.86 -7.92
N SER A 279 -20.32 2.66 -7.36
CA SER A 279 -21.09 1.53 -7.86
C SER A 279 -22.34 1.32 -7.00
N ARG A 280 -23.51 1.55 -7.61
CA ARG A 280 -24.81 1.24 -6.98
C ARG A 280 -24.99 -0.25 -6.71
N GLU A 281 -24.40 -1.09 -7.55
CA GLU A 281 -24.47 -2.55 -7.41
C GLU A 281 -23.71 -3.00 -6.16
N ILE A 282 -22.47 -2.55 -5.99
CA ILE A 282 -21.66 -2.81 -4.80
C ILE A 282 -22.38 -2.25 -3.56
N PHE A 283 -22.84 -1.00 -3.60
CA PHE A 283 -23.57 -0.40 -2.50
C PHE A 283 -24.78 -1.24 -2.07
N ARG A 284 -25.59 -1.74 -3.01
CA ARG A 284 -26.74 -2.61 -2.72
C ARG A 284 -26.36 -4.02 -2.23
N SER A 285 -25.11 -4.43 -2.45
CA SER A 285 -24.63 -5.79 -2.19
C SER A 285 -23.83 -5.91 -0.90
N SER A 286 -23.87 -4.89 -0.03
CA SER A 286 -23.27 -4.91 1.32
C SER A 286 -23.70 -6.13 2.15
N GLY A 287 -24.91 -6.63 1.91
CA GLY A 287 -25.50 -7.77 2.61
C GLY A 287 -26.06 -7.42 4.00
N PHE A 288 -26.13 -6.15 4.38
CA PHE A 288 -26.82 -5.73 5.60
C PHE A 288 -28.33 -5.58 5.34
N PRO A 289 -29.19 -6.29 6.09
CA PRO A 289 -30.65 -6.23 5.90
C PRO A 289 -31.27 -4.83 6.12
N GLN A 290 -30.56 -3.97 6.84
CA GLN A 290 -31.04 -2.65 7.27
C GLN A 290 -30.56 -1.51 6.36
N ASP A 291 -29.87 -1.83 5.26
CA ASP A 291 -29.40 -0.81 4.35
C ASP A 291 -30.58 -0.23 3.55
N ASN A 292 -30.64 1.10 3.51
CA ASN A 292 -31.68 1.80 2.79
C ASN A 292 -31.39 1.73 1.29
N PHE A 293 -32.08 0.84 0.57
CA PHE A 293 -31.94 0.69 -0.87
C PHE A 293 -32.63 1.79 -1.68
N ASP A 294 -33.46 2.62 -1.01
CA ASP A 294 -34.24 3.69 -1.63
C ASP A 294 -33.44 5.00 -1.75
N GLU A 295 -32.50 5.24 -0.84
CA GLU A 295 -31.56 6.37 -0.90
C GLU A 295 -30.29 5.99 -1.69
N LEU A 296 -30.17 6.51 -2.91
CA LEU A 296 -29.08 6.19 -3.82
C LEU A 296 -27.86 7.08 -3.58
N GLY A 297 -27.11 6.85 -2.51
CA GLY A 297 -25.82 7.51 -2.33
C GLY A 297 -25.21 7.34 -0.95
N ALA A 298 -23.88 7.45 -0.91
CA ALA A 298 -23.14 7.43 0.34
C ALA A 298 -23.34 8.75 1.11
N LEU A 299 -23.58 8.66 2.42
CA LEU A 299 -23.75 9.79 3.34
C LEU A 299 -22.66 10.85 3.17
N GLU A 300 -22.99 12.15 3.22
CA GLU A 300 -21.99 13.22 3.03
C GLU A 300 -20.85 13.15 4.06
N ILE A 301 -19.61 13.44 3.61
CA ILE A 301 -18.39 13.38 4.44
C ILE A 301 -18.57 14.05 5.81
N PRO A 302 -19.05 15.30 5.94
CA PRO A 302 -19.17 15.95 7.25
C PRO A 302 -20.20 15.27 8.16
N VAL A 303 -21.25 14.66 7.60
CA VAL A 303 -22.25 13.96 8.41
C VAL A 303 -21.66 12.63 8.90
N ALA A 304 -21.04 11.87 8.00
CA ALA A 304 -20.37 10.60 8.31
C ALA A 304 -19.25 10.76 9.35
N SER A 305 -18.32 11.69 9.13
CA SER A 305 -17.22 11.95 10.06
C SER A 305 -17.72 12.42 11.42
N ARG A 306 -18.78 13.24 11.48
CA ARG A 306 -19.36 13.68 12.77
C ARG A 306 -19.96 12.51 13.54
N GLU A 307 -20.62 11.59 12.86
CA GLU A 307 -21.20 10.41 13.50
C GLU A 307 -20.11 9.48 14.05
N ILE A 308 -19.01 9.30 13.31
CA ILE A 308 -17.85 8.57 13.83
C ILE A 308 -17.26 9.26 15.06
N LEU A 309 -17.06 10.59 15.02
CA LEU A 309 -16.55 11.37 16.16
C LEU A 309 -17.44 11.31 17.40
N ARG A 310 -18.73 10.98 17.23
CA ARG A 310 -19.69 10.75 18.32
C ARG A 310 -19.75 9.32 18.81
N SER A 311 -19.03 8.40 18.18
CA SER A 311 -19.07 6.99 18.55
C SER A 311 -18.65 6.79 20.00
N PRO A 312 -19.34 5.92 20.76
CA PRO A 312 -19.13 5.76 22.19
C PRO A 312 -17.94 4.85 22.53
N ASN A 313 -17.57 3.90 21.66
CA ASN A 313 -16.49 2.94 21.91
C ASN A 313 -15.86 2.39 20.61
N ALA A 314 -14.72 1.70 20.75
CA ALA A 314 -13.96 1.17 19.61
C ALA A 314 -14.73 0.13 18.77
N PRO A 315 -15.48 -0.84 19.36
CA PRO A 315 -16.34 -1.73 18.58
C PRO A 315 -17.35 -1.04 17.69
N THR A 316 -18.00 0.02 18.17
CA THR A 316 -18.94 0.79 17.35
C THR A 316 -18.24 1.45 16.16
N VAL A 317 -17.05 2.05 16.37
CA VAL A 317 -16.27 2.63 15.27
C VAL A 317 -15.89 1.57 14.24
N ALA A 318 -15.42 0.41 14.71
CA ALA A 318 -14.98 -0.68 13.83
C ALA A 318 -16.13 -1.21 12.95
N GLU A 319 -17.33 -1.36 13.53
CA GLU A 319 -18.51 -1.80 12.79
C GLU A 319 -19.04 -0.72 11.84
N LEU A 320 -19.01 0.56 12.23
CA LEU A 320 -19.36 1.66 11.32
C LEU A 320 -18.47 1.70 10.07
N MET A 321 -17.18 1.40 10.23
CA MET A 321 -16.20 1.37 9.14
C MET A 321 -16.27 0.10 8.29
N ARG A 322 -17.14 -0.86 8.61
CA ARG A 322 -17.20 -2.16 7.93
C ARG A 322 -18.04 -2.12 6.65
N TYR A 323 -17.68 -2.88 5.62
CA TYR A 323 -18.46 -2.96 4.36
C TYR A 323 -19.62 -3.96 4.42
N GLY A 324 -19.38 -5.16 4.95
CA GLY A 324 -20.37 -6.24 4.92
C GLY A 324 -20.24 -7.17 6.12
N PRO A 325 -21.30 -7.94 6.46
CA PRO A 325 -21.27 -8.86 7.60
C PRO A 325 -20.43 -10.12 7.31
N GLN A 326 -20.05 -10.35 6.04
CA GLN A 326 -19.27 -11.51 5.62
C GLN A 326 -17.85 -11.49 6.23
N ARG A 327 -17.26 -12.68 6.41
CA ARG A 327 -15.92 -12.83 7.03
C ARG A 327 -14.77 -12.38 6.11
N ASN A 328 -15.04 -12.24 4.83
CA ASN A 328 -14.11 -11.89 3.77
C ASN A 328 -14.36 -10.46 3.24
N ASP A 329 -14.98 -9.59 4.04
CA ASP A 329 -15.07 -8.18 3.69
C ASP A 329 -13.65 -7.57 3.64
N ARG A 330 -13.39 -6.78 2.59
CA ARG A 330 -12.07 -6.21 2.33
C ARG A 330 -12.16 -4.71 2.08
N PRO A 331 -12.48 -3.92 3.12
CA PRO A 331 -12.49 -2.48 2.99
C PRO A 331 -11.07 -1.92 2.75
N ALA A 332 -10.98 -0.74 2.17
CA ALA A 332 -9.78 0.06 2.01
C ALA A 332 -9.03 0.25 3.33
N TYR A 333 -9.77 0.43 4.42
CA TYR A 333 -9.28 0.51 5.79
C TYR A 333 -10.01 -0.50 6.67
N SER A 334 -9.28 -1.48 7.20
CA SER A 334 -9.85 -2.52 8.06
C SER A 334 -9.55 -2.25 9.53
N PHE A 335 -10.64 -2.06 10.29
CA PHE A 335 -10.64 -1.88 11.75
C PHE A 335 -10.93 -3.19 12.47
N LEU A 336 -10.71 -4.33 11.81
CA LEU A 336 -11.20 -5.63 12.25
C LEU A 336 -10.75 -6.01 13.67
N ALA A 337 -9.53 -5.63 14.06
CA ALA A 337 -8.98 -5.84 15.42
C ALA A 337 -9.79 -5.18 16.55
N TYR A 338 -10.61 -4.19 16.21
CA TYR A 338 -11.42 -3.40 17.12
C TYR A 338 -12.90 -3.82 17.14
N THR A 339 -13.31 -4.82 16.35
CA THR A 339 -14.68 -5.37 16.41
C THR A 339 -14.95 -6.03 17.77
N LEU A 340 -16.21 -6.09 18.20
CA LEU A 340 -16.61 -6.56 19.55
C LEU A 340 -16.07 -7.97 19.90
N GLY A 341 -16.01 -8.86 18.91
CA GLY A 341 -15.51 -10.22 19.07
C GLY A 341 -13.98 -10.33 19.14
N ARG A 342 -13.24 -9.23 18.94
CA ARG A 342 -11.76 -9.21 18.85
C ARG A 342 -11.13 -8.20 19.82
N TYR A 343 -11.77 -7.05 20.01
CA TYR A 343 -11.23 -5.96 20.81
C TYR A 343 -11.01 -6.36 22.26
N LYS A 344 -9.79 -6.15 22.75
CA LYS A 344 -9.35 -6.50 24.12
C LYS A 344 -9.59 -7.97 24.49
N ARG A 345 -9.75 -8.86 23.49
CA ARG A 345 -9.88 -10.30 23.71
C ARG A 345 -8.57 -11.01 23.43
N VAL A 346 -8.30 -12.05 24.21
CA VAL A 346 -7.22 -13.01 23.96
C VAL A 346 -7.88 -14.27 23.41
N LEU A 347 -7.47 -14.71 22.23
CA LEU A 347 -7.98 -15.95 21.67
C LEU A 347 -7.32 -17.15 22.32
N GLN A 348 -8.12 -18.13 22.73
CA GLN A 348 -7.66 -19.39 23.28
C GLN A 348 -8.17 -20.54 22.41
N ILE A 349 -7.30 -21.51 22.12
CA ILE A 349 -7.62 -22.75 21.44
C ILE A 349 -7.35 -23.88 22.42
N ASN A 350 -8.36 -24.70 22.70
CA ASN A 350 -8.28 -25.80 23.68
C ASN A 350 -7.80 -25.36 25.08
N GLY A 351 -8.12 -24.13 25.49
CA GLY A 351 -7.70 -23.55 26.78
C GLY A 351 -6.29 -22.94 26.78
N GLU A 352 -5.56 -22.97 25.66
CA GLU A 352 -4.22 -22.40 25.54
C GLU A 352 -4.23 -21.15 24.66
N ILE A 353 -3.38 -20.17 24.98
CA ILE A 353 -3.24 -18.96 24.16
C ILE A 353 -2.49 -19.33 22.88
N ASP A 354 -3.19 -19.33 21.74
CA ASP A 354 -2.55 -19.54 20.45
C ASP A 354 -2.10 -18.21 19.85
N ALA A 355 -0.79 -17.99 19.83
CA ALA A 355 -0.15 -16.86 19.17
C ALA A 355 -0.52 -16.73 17.69
N ARG A 356 -0.77 -17.85 17.00
CA ARG A 356 -1.04 -17.86 15.55
C ARG A 356 -2.42 -17.36 15.19
N SER A 357 -3.33 -17.39 16.15
CA SER A 357 -4.72 -16.97 15.98
C SER A 357 -4.99 -15.56 16.49
N GLN A 358 -4.05 -14.93 17.20
CA GLN A 358 -4.23 -13.57 17.70
C GLN A 358 -4.32 -12.55 16.56
N TYR A 359 -5.12 -11.51 16.78
CA TYR A 359 -5.29 -10.43 15.81
C TYR A 359 -4.25 -9.33 16.02
N LYS A 360 -3.61 -8.87 14.93
CA LYS A 360 -2.76 -7.69 14.94
C LYS A 360 -3.58 -6.50 15.44
N ARG A 361 -3.12 -5.77 16.46
CA ARG A 361 -3.82 -4.61 17.04
C ARG A 361 -3.70 -3.34 16.18
N THR A 362 -3.92 -3.48 14.88
CA THR A 362 -3.63 -2.47 13.86
C THR A 362 -4.86 -2.07 13.06
N ILE A 363 -4.79 -0.93 12.39
CA ILE A 363 -5.63 -0.61 11.23
C ILE A 363 -4.87 -1.06 9.98
N GLU A 364 -5.50 -1.87 9.14
CA GLU A 364 -4.89 -2.33 7.88
C GLU A 364 -5.37 -1.45 6.71
N PHE A 365 -4.43 -0.90 5.97
CA PHE A 365 -4.62 -0.08 4.77
C PHE A 365 -4.38 -0.94 3.54
N ARG A 366 -5.36 -1.01 2.63
CA ARG A 366 -5.36 -1.89 1.45
C ARG A 366 -5.45 -1.16 0.12
N GLN A 367 -5.53 0.17 0.15
CA GLN A 367 -5.78 1.00 -1.04
C GLN A 367 -4.63 1.00 -2.04
N MET A 368 -3.39 0.85 -1.57
CA MET A 368 -2.22 0.99 -2.43
C MET A 368 -2.16 -0.15 -3.44
N ALA A 369 -2.11 0.19 -4.73
CA ALA A 369 -1.75 -0.77 -5.76
C ALA A 369 -0.35 -1.35 -5.47
N SER A 370 -0.17 -2.65 -5.68
CA SER A 370 1.13 -3.26 -5.43
C SER A 370 2.22 -2.61 -6.27
N THR A 371 3.36 -2.35 -5.62
CA THR A 371 4.59 -1.87 -6.23
C THR A 371 5.77 -2.51 -5.50
N LEU A 372 6.85 -2.76 -6.24
CA LEU A 372 8.14 -3.16 -5.69
C LEU A 372 9.18 -2.06 -5.88
N ASN A 373 8.75 -0.85 -6.23
CA ASN A 373 9.59 0.33 -6.13
C ASN A 373 9.75 0.69 -4.64
N PRO A 374 10.97 0.60 -4.07
CA PRO A 374 11.17 0.78 -2.64
C PRO A 374 10.88 2.22 -2.18
N GLU A 375 11.14 3.22 -3.02
CA GLU A 375 10.81 4.61 -2.71
C GLU A 375 9.29 4.80 -2.60
N GLU A 376 8.52 4.24 -3.54
CA GLU A 376 7.06 4.34 -3.55
C GLU A 376 6.44 3.64 -2.32
N VAL A 377 6.96 2.46 -1.94
CA VAL A 377 6.50 1.72 -0.75
C VAL A 377 6.76 2.54 0.52
N VAL A 378 7.98 3.06 0.70
CA VAL A 378 8.33 3.87 1.87
C VAL A 378 7.52 5.15 1.92
N ALA A 379 7.40 5.86 0.79
CA ALA A 379 6.65 7.11 0.73
C ALA A 379 5.18 6.91 1.12
N PHE A 380 4.52 5.89 0.59
CA PHE A 380 3.13 5.60 0.96
C PHE A 380 3.00 5.13 2.41
N GLY A 381 3.96 4.35 2.92
CA GLY A 381 4.02 3.98 4.34
C GLY A 381 4.08 5.20 5.26
N LYS A 382 4.92 6.19 4.92
CA LYS A 382 5.00 7.48 5.64
C LYS A 382 3.69 8.27 5.55
N VAL A 383 2.99 8.24 4.42
CA VAL A 383 1.64 8.82 4.29
C VAL A 383 0.66 8.16 5.28
N VAL A 384 0.65 6.83 5.35
CA VAL A 384 -0.22 6.07 6.27
C VAL A 384 0.04 6.46 7.73
N VAL A 385 1.31 6.47 8.15
CA VAL A 385 1.68 6.86 9.52
C VAL A 385 1.24 8.29 9.82
N ARG A 386 1.55 9.23 8.91
CA ARG A 386 1.28 10.65 9.14
C ARG A 386 -0.21 10.99 9.17
N LEU A 387 -1.03 10.32 8.36
CA LEU A 387 -2.49 10.45 8.42
C LEU A 387 -3.01 10.08 9.82
N CYS A 388 -2.51 8.97 10.37
CA CYS A 388 -2.95 8.49 11.67
C CYS A 388 -2.48 9.37 12.83
N GLU A 389 -1.21 9.81 12.79
CA GLU A 389 -0.65 10.74 13.77
C GLU A 389 -1.38 12.08 13.76
N PHE A 390 -1.56 12.67 12.56
CA PHE A 390 -2.30 13.92 12.43
C PHE A 390 -3.70 13.79 13.01
N ALA A 391 -4.44 12.72 12.71
CA ALA A 391 -5.77 12.51 13.26
C ALA A 391 -5.77 12.36 14.79
N GLY A 392 -4.77 11.66 15.34
CA GLY A 392 -4.66 11.40 16.77
C GLY A 392 -4.23 12.62 17.59
N GLU A 393 -3.44 13.53 17.00
CA GLU A 393 -2.73 14.60 17.72
C GLU A 393 -3.23 16.01 17.39
N ALA A 394 -3.81 16.22 16.21
CA ALA A 394 -4.27 17.54 15.82
C ALA A 394 -5.40 18.04 16.73
N ASP A 395 -5.42 19.35 16.96
CA ASP A 395 -6.57 20.04 17.53
C ASP A 395 -7.84 19.69 16.73
N LEU A 396 -8.96 19.46 17.41
CA LEU A 396 -10.21 19.05 16.77
C LEU A 396 -10.63 20.02 15.65
N ASP A 397 -10.39 21.33 15.82
CA ASP A 397 -10.67 22.34 14.80
C ASP A 397 -9.80 22.17 13.54
N LYS A 398 -8.52 21.79 13.70
CA LYS A 398 -7.61 21.55 12.56
C LYS A 398 -8.03 20.29 11.81
N LEU A 399 -8.27 19.19 12.54
CA LEU A 399 -8.81 17.95 11.98
C LEU A 399 -10.12 18.21 11.22
N TRP A 400 -11.03 18.95 11.83
CA TRP A 400 -12.33 19.25 11.23
C TRP A 400 -12.22 20.13 9.97
N ASN A 401 -11.31 21.12 9.95
CA ASN A 401 -11.09 21.93 8.75
C ASN A 401 -10.58 21.08 7.58
N LEU A 402 -9.68 20.11 7.84
CA LEU A 402 -9.18 19.20 6.81
C LEU A 402 -10.31 18.32 6.26
N ILE A 403 -11.15 17.77 7.14
CA ILE A 403 -12.35 17.00 6.76
C ILE A 403 -13.28 17.83 5.86
N LEU A 404 -13.50 19.10 6.20
CA LEU A 404 -14.32 20.00 5.39
C LEU A 404 -13.69 20.34 4.03
N ASP A 405 -12.37 20.52 3.96
CA ASP A 405 -11.69 20.76 2.70
C ASP A 405 -11.78 19.52 1.78
N CYS A 406 -11.68 18.29 2.32
CA CYS A 406 -11.97 17.05 1.58
C CYS A 406 -13.43 16.94 1.12
N ALA A 407 -14.39 17.34 1.96
CA ALA A 407 -15.81 17.34 1.59
C ALA A 407 -16.12 18.28 0.41
N VAL A 408 -15.49 19.47 0.40
CA VAL A 408 -15.59 20.40 -0.73
C VAL A 408 -14.90 19.80 -1.96
N ALA A 409 -13.75 19.14 -1.80
CA ALA A 409 -13.02 18.49 -2.89
C ALA A 409 -13.84 17.42 -3.63
N GLU A 410 -14.61 16.62 -2.89
CA GLU A 410 -15.45 15.56 -3.45
C GLU A 410 -16.53 16.11 -4.40
N THR A 411 -17.07 17.28 -4.10
CA THR A 411 -18.09 17.96 -4.92
C THR A 411 -17.50 18.93 -5.95
N HIS A 412 -16.32 19.48 -5.67
CA HIS A 412 -15.64 20.49 -6.47
C HIS A 412 -14.16 20.12 -6.58
N ASN A 413 -13.84 19.21 -7.51
CA ASN A 413 -12.50 18.64 -7.69
C ASN A 413 -11.38 19.67 -8.00
N THR A 414 -11.72 20.92 -8.32
CA THR A 414 -10.76 22.02 -8.50
C THR A 414 -10.33 22.69 -7.20
N TRP A 415 -10.95 22.36 -6.06
CA TRP A 415 -10.72 23.01 -4.77
C TRP A 415 -9.43 22.53 -4.07
N TYR A 416 -9.26 21.22 -4.01
CA TYR A 416 -8.28 20.52 -3.19
C TYR A 416 -8.06 19.12 -3.78
N ASP A 417 -6.82 18.66 -3.82
CA ASP A 417 -6.46 17.33 -4.31
C ASP A 417 -5.51 16.61 -3.34
N VAL A 418 -5.08 15.40 -3.72
CA VAL A 418 -4.21 14.59 -2.87
C VAL A 418 -2.85 15.26 -2.61
N PHE A 419 -2.31 16.06 -3.52
CA PHE A 419 -1.02 16.70 -3.30
C PHE A 419 -1.15 17.94 -2.40
N ASP A 420 -2.29 18.62 -2.43
CA ASP A 420 -2.63 19.61 -1.39
C ASP A 420 -2.70 18.93 -0.01
N LEU A 421 -3.34 17.75 0.09
CA LEU A 421 -3.39 16.94 1.31
C LEU A 421 -2.00 16.56 1.82
N LEU A 422 -1.14 16.03 0.95
CA LEU A 422 0.23 15.68 1.33
C LEU A 422 1.01 16.90 1.79
N GLY A 423 0.85 18.06 1.12
CA GLY A 423 1.47 19.30 1.55
C GLY A 423 1.00 19.80 2.92
N GLU A 424 -0.30 19.75 3.20
CA GLU A 424 -0.85 20.13 4.51
C GLU A 424 -0.38 19.19 5.63
N LEU A 425 -0.10 17.92 5.32
CA LEU A 425 0.46 16.94 6.26
C LEU A 425 1.98 17.06 6.45
N GLY A 426 2.65 17.90 5.66
CA GLY A 426 4.10 18.09 5.68
C GLY A 426 4.89 17.06 4.87
N LEU A 427 4.24 16.32 3.98
CA LEU A 427 4.79 15.17 3.24
C LEU A 427 5.27 15.53 1.83
N ILE A 428 6.06 16.61 1.72
CA ILE A 428 6.49 17.13 0.40
C ILE A 428 7.47 16.18 -0.30
N SER A 429 8.34 15.51 0.45
CA SER A 429 9.27 14.53 -0.11
C SER A 429 8.54 13.31 -0.64
N GLU A 430 7.54 12.82 0.11
CA GLU A 430 6.70 11.70 -0.28
C GLU A 430 5.82 12.06 -1.48
N ALA A 431 5.30 13.29 -1.52
CA ALA A 431 4.54 13.81 -2.65
C ALA A 431 5.36 13.80 -3.96
N LYS A 432 6.66 14.14 -3.90
CA LYS A 432 7.58 14.05 -5.04
C LYS A 432 7.73 12.62 -5.55
N VAL A 433 7.86 11.66 -4.63
CA VAL A 433 7.97 10.24 -4.99
C VAL A 433 6.66 9.71 -5.58
N LEU A 434 5.53 9.99 -4.93
CA LEU A 434 4.21 9.46 -5.30
C LEU A 434 3.60 10.15 -6.54
N TYR A 435 4.17 11.27 -6.98
CA TYR A 435 3.89 11.83 -8.30
C TYR A 435 4.22 10.85 -9.44
N HIS A 436 5.33 10.12 -9.35
CA HIS A 436 5.79 9.23 -10.41
C HIS A 436 4.81 8.08 -10.76
N PRO A 437 4.28 7.30 -9.81
CA PRO A 437 3.30 6.27 -10.13
C PRO A 437 2.01 6.87 -10.70
N VAL A 438 1.54 8.02 -10.22
CA VAL A 438 0.34 8.69 -10.77
C VAL A 438 0.54 9.06 -12.24
N ALA A 439 1.68 9.65 -12.60
CA ALA A 439 2.01 9.96 -13.99
C ALA A 439 2.07 8.69 -14.86
N ARG A 440 2.68 7.62 -14.33
CA ARG A 440 2.79 6.31 -14.99
C ARG A 440 1.42 5.71 -15.29
N PHE A 441 0.50 5.71 -14.32
CA PHE A 441 -0.85 5.17 -14.49
C PHE A 441 -1.67 5.93 -15.54
N ARG A 442 -1.30 7.18 -15.80
CA ARG A 442 -1.94 8.05 -16.79
C ARG A 442 -1.25 8.01 -18.16
N GLY A 443 -0.19 7.21 -18.31
CA GLY A 443 0.61 7.16 -19.55
C GLY A 443 1.38 8.45 -19.84
N GLU A 444 1.59 9.29 -18.83
CA GLU A 444 2.27 10.57 -18.99
C GLU A 444 3.79 10.41 -18.82
N LYS A 445 4.58 11.21 -19.56
CA LYS A 445 6.03 11.22 -19.41
C LYS A 445 6.41 11.94 -18.12
N VAL A 446 7.17 11.24 -17.27
CA VAL A 446 7.79 11.82 -16.08
C VAL A 446 9.02 12.63 -16.50
N PRO A 447 9.19 13.90 -16.08
CA PRO A 447 10.41 14.66 -16.33
C PRO A 447 11.64 13.99 -15.70
N GLU A 448 12.71 13.79 -16.48
CA GLU A 448 13.95 13.11 -16.03
C GLU A 448 14.80 13.92 -15.02
N GLY A 449 14.36 15.10 -14.58
CA GLY A 449 15.18 16.07 -13.84
C GLY A 449 15.05 16.08 -12.30
N ASP A 450 14.00 15.50 -11.72
CA ASP A 450 13.73 15.61 -10.27
C ASP A 450 14.33 14.47 -9.43
N ILE A 451 15.05 13.55 -10.06
CA ILE A 451 15.71 12.42 -9.41
C ILE A 451 17.20 12.77 -9.22
N ARG A 452 17.52 13.63 -8.24
CA ARG A 452 18.86 13.59 -7.63
C ARG A 452 18.85 12.47 -6.59
N VAL A 453 19.11 11.26 -7.06
CA VAL A 453 19.45 10.12 -6.20
C VAL A 453 20.95 10.18 -5.99
N ASP A 454 21.36 10.58 -4.79
CA ASP A 454 22.70 10.31 -4.29
C ASP A 454 22.81 8.78 -4.08
N GLY A 455 23.26 8.07 -5.11
CA GLY A 455 23.38 6.62 -5.08
C GLY A 455 23.59 6.03 -6.47
N ALA A 456 24.83 5.64 -6.74
CA ALA A 456 25.31 5.21 -8.05
C ALA A 456 24.43 4.16 -8.76
N ILE A 457 23.94 4.53 -9.95
CA ILE A 457 23.42 3.59 -10.94
C ILE A 457 24.60 2.92 -11.63
N SER A 458 24.81 1.63 -11.37
CA SER A 458 25.63 0.76 -12.22
C SER A 458 25.06 -0.66 -12.24
N SER A 459 24.29 -0.96 -13.29
CA SER A 459 24.20 -2.29 -13.92
C SER A 459 23.24 -2.34 -15.14
N SER A 460 23.00 -1.20 -15.80
CA SER A 460 22.05 -1.09 -16.91
C SER A 460 22.55 -1.66 -18.25
N ILE A 461 23.85 -1.89 -18.44
CA ILE A 461 24.39 -2.33 -19.74
C ILE A 461 24.24 -3.84 -19.97
N LEU A 462 24.30 -4.69 -18.93
CA LEU A 462 24.11 -6.14 -19.09
C LEU A 462 22.61 -6.54 -19.11
N ARG A 463 21.72 -5.76 -18.50
CA ARG A 463 20.26 -6.00 -18.60
C ARG A 463 19.69 -5.58 -19.96
N MET A 464 20.31 -4.59 -20.64
CA MET A 464 19.87 -4.16 -21.97
C MET A 464 19.98 -5.29 -23.02
N PHE A 465 20.98 -6.18 -22.90
CA PHE A 465 21.12 -7.34 -23.79
C PHE A 465 20.18 -8.51 -23.45
N GLY A 466 19.82 -8.69 -22.18
CA GLY A 466 18.84 -9.71 -21.76
C GLY A 466 17.40 -9.36 -22.19
N TYR A 467 17.02 -8.09 -22.11
CA TYR A 467 15.68 -7.63 -22.50
C TYR A 467 15.48 -7.50 -24.01
N TYR A 468 16.54 -7.23 -24.79
CA TYR A 468 16.42 -7.16 -26.26
C TYR A 468 16.08 -8.53 -26.89
N TYR A 469 16.43 -9.63 -26.22
CA TYR A 469 16.01 -10.99 -26.62
C TYR A 469 14.55 -11.30 -26.29
N LEU A 470 13.89 -10.51 -25.43
CA LEU A 470 12.52 -10.72 -24.96
C LEU A 470 11.46 -9.95 -25.77
N PHE A 471 11.85 -8.96 -26.59
CA PHE A 471 10.91 -8.12 -27.36
C PHE A 471 11.13 -8.18 -28.89
N SER A 472 11.86 -9.16 -29.42
CA SER A 472 12.24 -9.22 -30.83
C SER A 472 11.33 -10.09 -31.73
N THR A 473 10.09 -10.39 -31.32
CA THR A 473 9.11 -11.13 -32.15
C THR A 473 7.86 -10.30 -32.41
N ASN A 474 7.33 -10.31 -33.64
CA ASN A 474 6.15 -9.52 -33.98
C ASN A 474 4.89 -10.22 -33.42
N GLU A 475 3.70 -9.65 -33.61
CA GLU A 475 2.43 -10.23 -33.11
C GLU A 475 2.18 -11.67 -33.60
N GLU A 476 2.94 -12.15 -34.60
CA GLU A 476 2.89 -13.52 -35.14
C GLU A 476 4.04 -14.43 -34.65
N GLY A 477 4.88 -13.97 -33.70
CA GLY A 477 5.96 -14.77 -33.13
C GLY A 477 7.19 -14.92 -34.03
N VAL A 478 7.28 -14.16 -35.13
CA VAL A 478 8.42 -14.18 -36.07
C VAL A 478 9.49 -13.19 -35.60
N TRP A 479 10.74 -13.64 -35.54
CA TRP A 479 11.89 -12.81 -35.18
C TRP A 479 12.03 -11.64 -36.17
N TRP A 480 12.00 -10.39 -35.69
CA TRP A 480 12.06 -9.18 -36.54
C TRP A 480 13.38 -9.12 -37.33
N TRP A 481 14.41 -9.78 -36.79
CA TRP A 481 15.69 -9.95 -37.47
C TRP A 481 15.54 -10.69 -38.79
N ASN A 482 14.61 -11.61 -38.98
CA ASN A 482 14.51 -12.35 -40.24
C ASN A 482 13.93 -11.51 -41.37
N GLU A 483 13.16 -10.46 -41.07
CA GLU A 483 12.49 -9.61 -42.05
C GLU A 483 13.31 -8.38 -42.47
N TRP A 484 14.39 -8.06 -41.75
CA TRP A 484 15.22 -6.91 -42.09
C TRP A 484 16.01 -7.14 -43.38
N PRO A 485 16.08 -6.12 -44.27
CA PRO A 485 16.99 -6.16 -45.40
C PRO A 485 18.44 -6.43 -44.94
N VAL A 486 19.19 -7.23 -45.70
CA VAL A 486 20.56 -7.66 -45.36
C VAL A 486 21.48 -6.49 -45.03
N TRP A 487 21.31 -5.35 -45.71
CA TRP A 487 22.10 -4.14 -45.46
C TRP A 487 21.83 -3.51 -44.08
N TYR A 488 20.61 -3.63 -43.55
CA TYR A 488 20.24 -3.11 -42.24
C TYR A 488 20.84 -3.96 -41.10
N LYS A 489 20.92 -5.28 -41.32
CA LYS A 489 21.62 -6.21 -40.43
C LYS A 489 23.11 -5.91 -40.36
N ALA A 490 23.72 -5.60 -41.51
CA ALA A 490 25.12 -5.21 -41.59
C ALA A 490 25.38 -3.90 -40.82
N LEU A 491 24.53 -2.89 -40.99
CA LEU A 491 24.60 -1.61 -40.26
C LEU A 491 24.47 -1.79 -38.73
N PHE A 492 23.55 -2.63 -38.28
CA PHE A 492 23.40 -2.95 -36.86
C PHE A 492 24.61 -3.71 -36.31
N GLY A 493 25.16 -4.66 -37.08
CA GLY A 493 26.41 -5.33 -36.75
C GLY A 493 27.59 -4.36 -36.61
N PHE A 494 27.71 -3.40 -37.52
CA PHE A 494 28.71 -2.33 -37.44
C PHE A 494 28.52 -1.45 -36.21
N ALA A 495 27.27 -1.10 -35.85
CA ALA A 495 26.98 -0.31 -34.65
C ALA A 495 27.37 -1.04 -33.36
N ILE A 496 27.11 -2.35 -33.26
CA ILE A 496 27.52 -3.17 -32.11
C ILE A 496 29.05 -3.22 -32.01
N VAL A 497 29.74 -3.49 -33.12
CA VAL A 497 31.21 -3.51 -33.16
C VAL A 497 31.78 -2.15 -32.78
N TRP A 498 31.16 -1.05 -33.25
CA TRP A 498 31.55 0.30 -32.90
C TRP A 498 31.39 0.59 -31.40
N VAL A 499 30.26 0.22 -30.79
CA VAL A 499 30.03 0.37 -29.34
C VAL A 499 31.03 -0.46 -28.53
N ILE A 500 31.31 -1.70 -28.94
CA ILE A 500 32.29 -2.55 -28.25
C ILE A 500 33.69 -1.92 -28.33
N ILE A 501 34.10 -1.44 -29.49
CA ILE A 501 35.43 -0.86 -29.71
C ILE A 501 35.59 0.49 -28.98
N TRP A 502 34.58 1.35 -29.03
CA TRP A 502 34.72 2.73 -28.55
C TRP A 502 34.20 2.97 -27.14
N VAL A 503 33.30 2.11 -26.64
CA VAL A 503 32.77 2.20 -25.27
C VAL A 503 33.30 1.07 -24.39
N GLY A 504 33.34 -0.16 -24.92
CA GLY A 504 33.76 -1.36 -24.17
C GLY A 504 35.27 -1.41 -23.88
N ILE A 505 36.10 -1.24 -24.91
CA ILE A 505 37.57 -1.38 -24.78
C ILE A 505 38.19 -0.30 -23.87
N PRO A 506 37.83 1.01 -23.97
CA PRO A 506 38.37 2.02 -23.05
C PRO A 506 37.96 1.80 -21.59
N SER A 507 36.77 1.24 -21.35
CA SER A 507 36.27 0.92 -20.01
C SER A 507 36.98 -0.30 -19.41
N LEU A 508 37.28 -1.31 -20.23
CA LEU A 508 38.09 -2.48 -19.84
C LEU A 508 39.55 -2.11 -19.58
N ILE A 509 40.15 -1.23 -20.40
CA ILE A 509 41.52 -0.74 -20.17
C ILE A 509 41.61 0.02 -18.84
N ARG A 510 40.61 0.86 -18.51
CA ARG A 510 40.57 1.56 -17.22
C ARG A 510 40.46 0.60 -16.03
N TYR A 511 39.64 -0.45 -16.15
CA TYR A 511 39.43 -1.46 -15.11
C TYR A 511 40.67 -2.31 -14.82
N PHE A 512 41.53 -2.56 -15.81
CA PHE A 512 42.79 -3.30 -15.62
C PHE A 512 44.00 -2.40 -15.32
N SER A 513 43.85 -1.07 -15.40
CA SER A 513 44.88 -0.09 -15.05
C SER A 513 44.70 0.53 -13.65
N SER A 514 43.64 0.13 -12.93
CA SER A 514 43.37 0.39 -11.51
C SER A 514 43.53 -0.91 -10.73
#